data_AF-A0A518BKM5-F1
#
_entry.id   AF-A0A518BKM5-F1
#
_cell.length_a   1.000
_cell.length_b   1.000
_cell.length_c   1.000
_cell.angle_alpha   90.00
_cell.angle_beta   90.00
_cell.angle_gamma   90.00
#
_symmetry.space_group_name_H-M   'P 1'
#
loop_
_entity.id
_entity.type
_entity.pdbx_description
1 polymer ?
#
loop_
_entity_poly.entity_id
_entity_poly.type
_entity_poly.pdbx_seq_one_letter_code
_entity_poly.pdbx_strand_id
1 'polypeptide(L)'
;MSRDRTDPPLGRPGRRLLASLALIGATLLTACNGPGKALHNLRELHATDGEIRPQARLVSGFQYRWKTLFGSEFESAPDGDPKVRVARPQKRALNELLTLADYEGRNRRLATARIEVCALLATASRSQLVRERAIRVLGDVARDLDLPSIVQLPTGAAEGSTTDDRSLVQSVAARLAAADDTAAMEAALEAAAGLELDLEGARALLRQVGELRGPAVRGAEEPLDALTLALERRCVALALGLAVRDPREWVRAAAVEEALTFDPSLTHEILSAAIESQALRLIEVCMRHLASVGPSEDHPQEAWFELAVRALDQGVNFQDGPVIVASCAALTRLAPVQLETLRAEEWLMWFEDYRAGVPAPGVDR
;
A
#
# COMPACT_ATOMS: atom_id res chain seq x y z
N MET A 1 -8.60 -85.11 9.36
CA MET A 1 -9.36 -84.16 8.50
C MET A 1 -9.92 -83.07 9.38
N SER A 2 -9.38 -81.85 9.31
CA SER A 2 -10.11 -80.58 9.39
C SER A 2 -9.06 -79.48 9.35
N ARG A 3 -8.87 -78.86 8.18
CA ARG A 3 -8.07 -77.65 8.03
C ARG A 3 -9.07 -76.49 8.05
N ASP A 4 -9.13 -75.79 9.17
CA ASP A 4 -9.85 -74.52 9.29
C ASP A 4 -9.11 -73.47 8.45
N ARG A 5 -9.70 -73.14 7.29
CA ARG A 5 -9.34 -72.00 6.46
C ARG A 5 -10.13 -70.80 6.98
N THR A 6 -9.49 -69.98 7.80
CA THR A 6 -9.98 -68.63 8.09
C THR A 6 -9.53 -67.70 6.97
N ASP A 7 -10.45 -67.33 6.10
CA ASP A 7 -10.22 -66.29 5.08
C ASP A 7 -10.02 -64.93 5.76
N PRO A 8 -8.99 -64.14 5.39
CA PRO A 8 -8.81 -62.80 5.93
C PRO A 8 -9.93 -61.88 5.46
N PRO A 9 -10.46 -60.99 6.31
CA PRO A 9 -11.49 -60.06 5.91
C PRO A 9 -10.93 -59.12 4.84
N LEU A 10 -11.57 -59.12 3.66
CA LEU A 10 -11.36 -58.15 2.59
C LEU A 10 -11.68 -56.74 3.13
N GLY A 11 -10.67 -56.12 3.75
CA GLY A 11 -10.74 -54.76 4.27
C GLY A 11 -10.98 -53.80 3.13
N ARG A 12 -12.23 -53.32 2.99
CA ARG A 12 -12.71 -52.42 1.93
C ARG A 12 -11.71 -51.26 1.68
N PRO A 13 -10.87 -51.33 0.63
CA PRO A 13 -9.86 -50.30 0.37
C PRO A 13 -10.49 -48.96 -0.08
N GLY A 14 -11.78 -48.96 -0.44
CA GLY A 14 -12.48 -47.78 -0.92
C GLY A 14 -12.72 -46.67 0.12
N ARG A 15 -12.82 -46.98 1.42
CA ARG A 15 -13.14 -45.95 2.43
C ARG A 15 -11.97 -45.01 2.74
N ARG A 16 -10.74 -45.54 2.77
CA ARG A 16 -9.54 -44.72 2.96
C ARG A 16 -9.26 -43.85 1.74
N LEU A 17 -9.45 -44.39 0.54
CA LEU A 17 -9.22 -43.66 -0.71
C LEU A 17 -10.24 -42.52 -0.91
N LEU A 18 -11.52 -42.75 -0.57
CA LEU A 18 -12.54 -41.71 -0.58
C LEU A 18 -12.30 -40.63 0.48
N ALA A 19 -11.84 -40.99 1.67
CA ALA A 19 -11.49 -40.02 2.71
C ALA A 19 -10.28 -39.15 2.28
N SER A 20 -9.26 -39.75 1.66
CA SER A 20 -8.11 -39.03 1.10
C SER A 20 -8.53 -38.10 -0.03
N LEU A 21 -9.41 -38.55 -0.95
CA LEU A 21 -9.94 -37.72 -2.04
C LEU A 21 -10.83 -36.58 -1.53
N ALA A 22 -11.62 -36.80 -0.47
CA ALA A 22 -12.42 -35.76 0.16
C ALA A 22 -11.53 -34.72 0.87
N LEU A 23 -10.45 -35.15 1.53
CA LEU A 23 -9.48 -34.25 2.16
C LEU A 23 -8.69 -33.44 1.10
N ILE A 24 -8.30 -34.09 -0.01
CA ILE A 24 -7.69 -33.42 -1.16
C ILE A 24 -8.70 -32.44 -1.79
N GLY A 25 -9.96 -32.83 -1.96
CA GLY A 25 -11.02 -31.95 -2.46
C GLY A 25 -11.28 -30.74 -1.55
N ALA A 26 -11.36 -30.94 -0.23
CA ALA A 26 -11.58 -29.87 0.74
C ALA A 26 -10.37 -28.93 0.85
N THR A 27 -9.14 -29.44 0.74
CA THR A 27 -7.91 -28.62 0.69
C THR A 27 -7.71 -27.96 -0.68
N LEU A 28 -8.29 -28.47 -1.76
CA LEU A 28 -8.30 -27.82 -3.08
C LEU A 28 -9.33 -26.68 -3.15
N LEU A 29 -10.47 -26.82 -2.48
CA LEU A 29 -11.52 -25.80 -2.44
C LEU A 29 -11.18 -24.62 -1.51
N THR A 30 -10.42 -24.84 -0.44
CA THR A 30 -9.90 -23.77 0.42
C THR A 30 -8.65 -23.06 -0.14
N ALA A 31 -8.03 -23.61 -1.20
CA ALA A 31 -6.88 -23.02 -1.87
C ALA A 31 -7.25 -21.96 -2.94
N CYS A 32 -8.46 -21.42 -2.90
CA CYS A 32 -8.97 -20.46 -3.86
C CYS A 32 -8.41 -19.06 -3.57
N ASN A 33 -7.60 -18.53 -4.50
CA ASN A 33 -7.01 -17.18 -4.49
C ASN A 33 -5.85 -16.95 -3.52
N GLY A 34 -4.74 -17.66 -3.71
CA GLY A 34 -3.50 -17.33 -3.00
C GLY A 34 -2.90 -15.97 -3.42
N PRO A 35 -2.21 -15.27 -2.51
CA PRO A 35 -1.58 -13.97 -2.76
C PRO A 35 -0.49 -14.00 -3.85
N GLY A 36 0.23 -15.12 -3.99
CA GLY A 36 1.21 -15.29 -5.07
C GLY A 36 0.57 -15.34 -6.47
N LYS A 37 -0.63 -15.92 -6.59
CA LYS A 37 -1.44 -15.88 -7.83
C LYS A 37 -1.94 -14.46 -8.11
N ALA A 38 -2.38 -13.75 -7.06
CA ALA A 38 -2.81 -12.36 -7.19
C ALA A 38 -1.68 -11.45 -7.68
N LEU A 39 -0.49 -11.58 -7.09
CA LEU A 39 0.73 -10.88 -7.50
C LEU A 39 1.07 -11.15 -8.99
N HIS A 40 1.11 -12.42 -9.39
CA HIS A 40 1.34 -12.80 -10.79
C HIS A 40 0.32 -12.16 -11.72
N ASN A 41 -0.98 -12.29 -11.40
CA ASN A 41 -2.05 -11.74 -12.21
C ASN A 41 -2.00 -10.21 -12.29
N LEU A 42 -1.62 -9.50 -11.21
CA LEU A 42 -1.46 -8.05 -11.22
C LEU A 42 -0.34 -7.59 -12.15
N ARG A 43 0.80 -8.30 -12.16
CA ARG A 43 1.93 -8.04 -13.07
C ARG A 43 1.58 -8.32 -14.54
N GLU A 44 0.77 -9.34 -14.79
CA GLU A 44 0.28 -9.63 -16.15
C GLU A 44 -0.78 -8.63 -16.62
N LEU A 45 -1.62 -8.15 -15.70
CA LEU A 45 -2.69 -7.19 -15.98
C LEU A 45 -2.19 -5.76 -16.18
N HIS A 46 -1.02 -5.38 -15.65
CA HIS A 46 -0.50 -4.03 -15.80
C HIS A 46 0.77 -4.04 -16.65
N ALA A 47 0.84 -3.12 -17.60
CA ALA A 47 2.11 -2.74 -18.20
C ALA A 47 2.96 -1.95 -17.18
N THR A 48 4.24 -1.78 -17.50
CA THR A 48 5.19 -1.05 -16.65
C THR A 48 4.84 0.43 -16.49
N ASP A 49 4.09 0.99 -17.44
CA ASP A 49 3.52 2.34 -17.42
C ASP A 49 2.17 2.41 -16.66
N GLY A 50 1.74 1.30 -16.05
CA GLY A 50 0.48 1.20 -15.31
C GLY A 50 -0.78 1.08 -16.18
N GLU A 51 -0.66 0.94 -17.50
CA GLU A 51 -1.82 0.65 -18.35
C GLU A 51 -2.38 -0.76 -18.07
N ILE A 52 -3.69 -0.85 -17.86
CA ILE A 52 -4.36 -2.13 -17.61
C ILE A 52 -4.61 -2.84 -18.95
N ARG A 53 -3.96 -3.98 -19.15
CA ARG A 53 -4.04 -4.79 -20.36
C ARG A 53 -5.38 -5.53 -20.45
N PRO A 54 -6.10 -5.45 -21.58
CA PRO A 54 -7.32 -6.23 -21.79
C PRO A 54 -7.03 -7.71 -22.08
N GLN A 55 -5.78 -8.08 -22.33
CA GLN A 55 -5.31 -9.44 -22.56
C GLN A 55 -4.11 -9.74 -21.67
N ALA A 56 -4.20 -10.78 -20.86
CA ALA A 56 -3.21 -11.13 -19.85
C ALA A 56 -3.08 -12.64 -19.70
N ARG A 57 -1.90 -13.14 -19.29
CA ARG A 57 -1.70 -14.56 -18.95
C ARG A 57 -2.15 -14.82 -17.52
N LEU A 58 -3.47 -14.82 -17.31
CA LEU A 58 -4.06 -15.04 -16.00
C LEU A 58 -3.94 -16.49 -15.58
N VAL A 59 -3.45 -16.71 -14.37
CA VAL A 59 -3.33 -18.03 -13.77
C VAL A 59 -4.51 -18.25 -12.81
N SER A 60 -5.21 -19.37 -12.98
CA SER A 60 -6.22 -19.81 -12.03
C SER A 60 -5.57 -20.33 -10.73
N GLY A 61 -6.32 -20.36 -9.61
CA GLY A 61 -5.79 -20.88 -8.34
C GLY A 61 -5.27 -22.32 -8.46
N PHE A 62 -5.93 -23.15 -9.27
CA PHE A 62 -5.51 -24.52 -9.55
C PHE A 62 -4.17 -24.58 -10.31
N GLN A 63 -4.03 -23.83 -11.41
CA GLN A 63 -2.79 -23.80 -12.20
C GLN A 63 -1.61 -23.28 -11.36
N TYR A 64 -1.82 -22.25 -10.54
CA TYR A 64 -0.76 -21.70 -9.70
C TYR A 64 -0.23 -22.73 -8.68
N ARG A 65 -1.14 -23.46 -8.04
CA ARG A 65 -0.77 -24.51 -7.07
C ARG A 65 -0.02 -25.66 -7.75
N TRP A 66 -0.43 -26.06 -8.95
CA TRP A 66 0.31 -27.06 -9.73
C TRP A 66 1.74 -26.60 -10.05
N LYS A 67 1.91 -25.36 -10.53
CA LYS A 67 3.25 -24.79 -10.76
C LYS A 67 4.11 -24.76 -9.49
N THR A 68 3.50 -24.48 -8.35
CA THR A 68 4.22 -24.41 -7.07
C THR A 68 4.61 -25.78 -6.55
N LEU A 69 3.75 -26.80 -6.71
CA LEU A 69 3.98 -28.15 -6.20
C LEU A 69 4.94 -28.98 -7.05
N PHE A 70 4.90 -28.84 -8.37
CA PHE A 70 5.65 -29.70 -9.30
C PHE A 70 6.87 -28.99 -9.93
N GLY A 71 7.15 -27.76 -9.52
CA GLY A 71 8.26 -26.97 -10.07
C GLY A 71 8.11 -26.65 -11.55
N SER A 72 9.16 -26.03 -12.12
CA SER A 72 9.24 -25.70 -13.55
C SER A 72 9.38 -26.95 -14.44
N GLU A 73 9.68 -28.12 -13.89
CA GLU A 73 9.83 -29.37 -14.67
C GLU A 73 8.50 -29.84 -15.29
N PHE A 74 7.35 -29.35 -14.81
CA PHE A 74 6.04 -29.56 -15.44
C PHE A 74 5.71 -28.53 -16.54
N GLU A 75 6.64 -27.63 -16.90
CA GLU A 75 6.51 -26.68 -18.02
C GLU A 75 6.73 -27.33 -19.40
N SER A 76 6.35 -28.61 -19.55
CA SER A 76 6.16 -29.22 -20.89
C SER A 76 4.82 -28.81 -21.54
N ALA A 77 4.13 -27.80 -20.99
CA ALA A 77 3.06 -27.11 -21.70
C ALA A 77 3.72 -26.08 -22.64
N PRO A 78 3.36 -26.05 -23.93
CA PRO A 78 4.06 -25.25 -24.92
C PRO A 78 4.15 -23.79 -24.48
N ASP A 79 5.34 -23.24 -24.64
CA ASP A 79 5.71 -21.85 -24.39
C ASP A 79 4.59 -20.90 -24.87
N GLY A 80 3.83 -20.35 -23.91
CA GLY A 80 2.72 -19.44 -24.19
C GLY A 80 1.34 -19.96 -23.80
N ASP A 81 1.06 -20.01 -22.49
CA ASP A 81 -0.32 -19.87 -22.01
C ASP A 81 -0.97 -18.71 -22.78
N PRO A 82 -2.04 -18.95 -23.56
CA PRO A 82 -2.59 -17.94 -24.44
C PRO A 82 -3.07 -16.77 -23.60
N LYS A 83 -2.75 -15.54 -24.03
CA LYS A 83 -3.30 -14.35 -23.38
C LYS A 83 -4.82 -14.41 -23.50
N VAL A 84 -5.51 -14.46 -22.37
CA VAL A 84 -6.97 -14.52 -22.33
C VAL A 84 -7.50 -13.10 -22.32
N ARG A 85 -8.55 -12.83 -23.09
CA ARG A 85 -9.28 -11.56 -23.01
C ARG A 85 -9.98 -11.45 -21.67
N VAL A 86 -9.65 -10.40 -20.91
CA VAL A 86 -10.23 -10.11 -19.61
C VAL A 86 -11.43 -9.19 -19.81
N ALA A 87 -12.64 -9.70 -19.59
CA ALA A 87 -13.87 -8.95 -19.87
C ALA A 87 -13.99 -7.63 -19.08
N ARG A 88 -13.50 -7.60 -17.84
CA ARG A 88 -13.52 -6.42 -16.96
C ARG A 88 -12.17 -6.30 -16.26
N PRO A 89 -11.14 -5.77 -16.93
CA PRO A 89 -9.77 -5.85 -16.46
C PRO A 89 -9.53 -4.97 -15.22
N GLN A 90 -10.18 -3.81 -15.11
CA GLN A 90 -10.17 -2.97 -13.89
C GLN A 90 -10.75 -3.69 -12.67
N LYS A 91 -11.94 -4.29 -12.81
CA LYS A 91 -12.56 -5.07 -11.72
C LYS A 91 -11.66 -6.24 -11.32
N ARG A 92 -11.04 -6.91 -12.30
CA ARG A 92 -10.12 -8.01 -12.05
C ARG A 92 -8.87 -7.53 -11.30
N ALA A 93 -8.25 -6.44 -11.72
CA ALA A 93 -7.12 -5.82 -11.04
C ALA A 93 -7.45 -5.48 -9.59
N LEU A 94 -8.59 -4.82 -9.34
CA LEU A 94 -9.02 -4.50 -7.98
C LEU A 94 -9.22 -5.76 -7.13
N ASN A 95 -9.84 -6.81 -7.66
CA ASN A 95 -10.04 -8.06 -6.92
C ASN A 95 -8.72 -8.76 -6.55
N GLU A 96 -7.74 -8.74 -7.45
CA GLU A 96 -6.42 -9.31 -7.15
C GLU A 96 -5.65 -8.43 -6.15
N LEU A 97 -5.80 -7.10 -6.22
CA LEU A 97 -5.23 -6.19 -5.23
C LEU A 97 -5.86 -6.38 -3.84
N LEU A 98 -7.18 -6.59 -3.76
CA LEU A 98 -7.85 -6.95 -2.50
C LEU A 98 -7.32 -8.27 -1.95
N THR A 99 -7.17 -9.29 -2.79
CA THR A 99 -6.58 -10.58 -2.40
C THR A 99 -5.15 -10.41 -1.87
N LEU A 100 -4.37 -9.51 -2.46
CA LEU A 100 -3.00 -9.22 -2.05
C LEU A 100 -2.95 -8.38 -0.76
N ALA A 101 -3.94 -7.52 -0.53
CA ALA A 101 -4.09 -6.73 0.69
C ALA A 101 -4.31 -7.62 1.91
N ASP A 102 -5.15 -8.66 1.77
CA ASP A 102 -5.47 -9.62 2.84
C ASP A 102 -4.31 -10.58 3.20
N TYR A 103 -3.11 -10.34 2.66
CA TYR A 103 -1.94 -11.17 2.92
C TYR A 103 -1.27 -10.83 4.24
N GLU A 104 -1.37 -11.73 5.23
CA GLU A 104 -0.71 -11.64 6.55
C GLU A 104 0.42 -12.68 6.72
N GLY A 105 0.84 -13.34 5.64
CA GLY A 105 1.77 -14.46 5.71
C GLY A 105 3.22 -14.07 6.00
N ARG A 106 3.99 -15.04 6.50
CA ARG A 106 5.43 -14.88 6.84
C ARG A 106 6.39 -14.99 5.64
N ASN A 107 5.88 -15.22 4.42
CA ASN A 107 6.75 -15.31 3.24
C ASN A 107 7.26 -13.91 2.86
N ARG A 108 8.52 -13.63 3.24
CA ARG A 108 9.20 -12.36 3.01
C ARG A 108 9.26 -11.99 1.54
N ARG A 109 9.54 -12.94 0.64
CA ARG A 109 9.57 -12.68 -0.81
C ARG A 109 8.24 -12.15 -1.33
N LEU A 110 7.14 -12.70 -0.83
CA LEU A 110 5.81 -12.25 -1.22
C LEU A 110 5.46 -10.88 -0.60
N ALA A 111 5.88 -10.61 0.64
CA ALA A 111 5.73 -9.30 1.26
C ALA A 111 6.50 -8.21 0.50
N THR A 112 7.75 -8.47 0.15
CA THR A 112 8.58 -7.58 -0.66
C THR A 112 7.97 -7.34 -2.05
N ALA A 113 7.50 -8.40 -2.71
CA ALA A 113 6.86 -8.25 -4.02
C ALA A 113 5.49 -7.53 -3.95
N ARG A 114 4.76 -7.66 -2.83
CA ARG A 114 3.55 -6.86 -2.57
C ARG A 114 3.88 -5.37 -2.57
N ILE A 115 4.93 -4.96 -1.85
CA ILE A 115 5.37 -3.56 -1.78
C ILE A 115 5.73 -3.05 -3.18
N GLU A 116 6.56 -3.81 -3.91
CA GLU A 116 6.97 -3.44 -5.27
C GLU A 116 5.78 -3.20 -6.21
N VAL A 117 4.82 -4.12 -6.22
CA VAL A 117 3.63 -4.03 -7.08
C VAL A 117 2.68 -2.93 -6.60
N CYS A 118 2.43 -2.80 -5.30
CA CYS A 118 1.57 -1.74 -4.79
C CYS A 118 2.18 -0.35 -5.07
N ALA A 119 3.50 -0.19 -4.96
CA ALA A 119 4.20 1.04 -5.30
C ALA A 119 4.10 1.38 -6.80
N LEU A 120 4.14 0.37 -7.69
CA LEU A 120 3.84 0.55 -9.11
C LEU A 120 2.43 1.08 -9.30
N LEU A 121 1.47 0.38 -8.71
CA LEU A 121 0.06 0.62 -8.96
C LEU A 121 -0.39 1.96 -8.37
N ALA A 122 0.13 2.33 -7.21
CA ALA A 122 -0.14 3.61 -6.55
C ALA A 122 0.28 4.82 -7.39
N THR A 123 1.29 4.69 -8.24
CA THR A 123 1.86 5.83 -9.00
C THR A 123 1.56 5.78 -10.49
N ALA A 124 1.57 4.60 -11.11
CA ALA A 124 1.45 4.46 -12.56
C ALA A 124 0.03 4.07 -13.02
N SER A 125 -0.80 3.43 -12.19
CA SER A 125 -2.08 2.89 -12.67
C SER A 125 -3.01 3.99 -13.17
N ARG A 126 -3.58 3.84 -14.37
CA ARG A 126 -4.57 4.81 -14.87
C ARG A 126 -5.91 4.77 -14.12
N SER A 127 -6.17 3.70 -13.37
CA SER A 127 -7.42 3.56 -12.60
C SER A 127 -7.29 4.21 -11.22
N GLN A 128 -8.09 5.24 -10.97
CA GLN A 128 -8.14 5.94 -9.67
C GLN A 128 -8.36 4.97 -8.49
N LEU A 129 -9.33 4.06 -8.62
CA LEU A 129 -9.66 3.09 -7.57
C LEU A 129 -8.51 2.12 -7.27
N VAL A 130 -7.74 1.73 -8.29
CA VAL A 130 -6.57 0.86 -8.11
C VAL A 130 -5.46 1.62 -7.40
N ARG A 131 -5.20 2.89 -7.77
CA ARG A 131 -4.22 3.74 -7.08
C ARG A 131 -4.59 3.94 -5.62
N GLU A 132 -5.83 4.36 -5.36
CA GLU A 132 -6.36 4.58 -4.01
C GLU A 132 -6.22 3.31 -3.16
N ARG A 133 -6.65 2.15 -3.66
CA ARG A 133 -6.52 0.90 -2.90
C ARG A 133 -5.06 0.50 -2.69
N ALA A 134 -4.18 0.72 -3.66
CA ALA A 134 -2.77 0.39 -3.53
C ALA A 134 -2.09 1.25 -2.47
N ILE A 135 -2.46 2.53 -2.38
CA ILE A 135 -2.01 3.46 -1.33
C ILE A 135 -2.42 2.97 0.05
N ARG A 136 -3.67 2.51 0.23
CA ARG A 136 -4.10 1.92 1.53
C ARG A 136 -3.22 0.75 1.95
N VAL A 137 -2.93 -0.16 1.01
CA VAL A 137 -2.02 -1.29 1.29
C VAL A 137 -0.62 -0.82 1.65
N LEU A 138 -0.12 0.24 1.01
CA LEU A 138 1.17 0.83 1.35
C LEU A 138 1.15 1.55 2.70
N GLY A 139 0.04 2.19 3.08
CA GLY A 139 -0.13 2.80 4.40
C GLY A 139 -0.14 1.77 5.53
N ASP A 140 -0.81 0.62 5.33
CA ASP A 140 -0.73 -0.52 6.24
C ASP A 140 0.72 -1.00 6.40
N VAL A 141 1.43 -1.19 5.27
CA VAL A 141 2.84 -1.56 5.28
C VAL A 141 3.71 -0.49 5.95
N ALA A 142 3.41 0.79 5.76
CA ALA A 142 4.19 1.88 6.34
C ALA A 142 4.21 1.81 7.86
N ARG A 143 3.04 1.52 8.46
CA ARG A 143 2.89 1.29 9.90
C ARG A 143 3.67 0.05 10.35
N ASP A 144 3.58 -1.06 9.61
CA ASP A 144 4.34 -2.29 9.91
C ASP A 144 5.85 -2.08 9.83
N LEU A 145 6.32 -1.20 8.93
CA LEU A 145 7.73 -0.89 8.74
C LEU A 145 8.26 0.20 9.68
N ASP A 146 7.40 0.78 10.52
CA ASP A 146 7.71 1.91 11.39
C ASP A 146 8.38 3.06 10.61
N LEU A 147 7.71 3.50 9.55
CA LEU A 147 8.20 4.61 8.73
C LEU A 147 8.11 5.92 9.52
N PRO A 148 9.22 6.67 9.66
CA PRO A 148 9.22 7.90 10.46
C PRO A 148 8.49 9.06 9.78
N SER A 149 8.50 9.11 8.44
CA SER A 149 7.86 10.16 7.64
C SER A 149 7.81 9.74 6.17
N ILE A 150 6.96 10.40 5.38
CA ILE A 150 6.97 10.30 3.91
C ILE A 150 8.12 11.13 3.35
N VAL A 151 8.63 10.74 2.17
CA VAL A 151 9.64 11.58 1.49
C VAL A 151 8.94 12.79 0.88
N GLN A 152 9.22 13.98 1.42
CA GLN A 152 8.91 15.23 0.74
C GLN A 152 9.86 15.41 -0.45
N LEU A 153 9.40 15.06 -1.66
CA LEU A 153 10.19 15.31 -2.88
C LEU A 153 10.38 16.82 -3.06
N PRO A 154 11.55 17.33 -3.49
CA PRO A 154 11.69 18.76 -3.76
C PRO A 154 10.63 19.23 -4.77
N THR A 155 9.92 20.31 -4.46
CA THR A 155 8.96 20.92 -5.39
C THR A 155 9.73 21.43 -6.61
N GLY A 156 9.69 20.69 -7.72
CA GLY A 156 10.44 21.01 -8.93
C GLY A 156 11.63 20.09 -9.25
N ALA A 157 11.85 19.00 -8.52
CA ALA A 157 12.73 17.94 -8.99
C ALA A 157 12.15 17.38 -10.30
N ALA A 158 12.81 17.69 -11.41
CA ALA A 158 12.36 17.31 -12.74
C ALA A 158 12.10 15.80 -12.81
N GLU A 159 10.95 15.43 -13.36
CA GLU A 159 10.60 14.06 -13.73
C GLU A 159 11.60 13.56 -14.78
N GLY A 160 12.72 13.02 -14.32
CA GLY A 160 13.78 12.54 -15.17
C GLY A 160 14.81 11.80 -14.34
N SER A 161 14.52 10.54 -14.03
CA SER A 161 15.61 9.58 -13.85
C SER A 161 16.46 9.67 -15.10
N THR A 162 17.69 10.14 -14.94
CA THR A 162 18.60 10.21 -16.06
C THR A 162 18.89 8.77 -16.49
N THR A 163 19.07 8.51 -17.79
CA THR A 163 19.39 7.18 -18.32
C THR A 163 20.55 6.52 -17.56
N ASP A 164 21.46 7.34 -17.02
CA ASP A 164 22.60 6.94 -16.20
C ASP A 164 22.16 6.20 -14.92
N ASP A 165 21.10 6.65 -14.24
CA ASP A 165 20.62 6.03 -12.99
C ASP A 165 20.10 4.60 -13.21
N ARG A 166 19.39 4.37 -14.33
CA ARG A 166 18.91 3.01 -14.68
C ARG A 166 20.07 2.07 -14.99
N SER A 167 21.11 2.55 -15.68
CA SER A 167 22.29 1.74 -15.99
C SER A 167 23.06 1.36 -14.72
N LEU A 168 23.15 2.28 -13.75
CA LEU A 168 23.76 2.03 -12.44
C LEU A 168 22.98 0.98 -11.66
N VAL A 169 21.65 1.10 -11.56
CA VAL A 169 20.80 0.09 -10.90
C VAL A 169 20.96 -1.29 -11.54
N GLN A 170 20.99 -1.36 -12.88
CA GLN A 170 21.22 -2.62 -13.59
C GLN A 170 22.62 -3.19 -13.33
N SER A 171 23.65 -2.34 -13.28
CA SER A 171 25.01 -2.77 -13.00
C SER A 171 25.16 -3.33 -11.58
N VAL A 172 24.52 -2.70 -10.58
CA VAL A 172 24.54 -3.16 -9.19
C VAL A 172 23.73 -4.45 -9.05
N ALA A 173 22.57 -4.54 -9.68
CA ALA A 173 21.77 -5.77 -9.71
C ALA A 173 22.55 -6.94 -10.37
N ALA A 174 23.26 -6.68 -11.47
CA ALA A 174 24.10 -7.67 -12.12
C ALA A 174 25.26 -8.13 -11.22
N ARG A 175 25.89 -7.21 -10.49
CA ARG A 175 26.94 -7.55 -9.50
C ARG A 175 26.38 -8.40 -8.37
N LEU A 176 25.20 -8.07 -7.84
CA LEU A 176 24.54 -8.87 -6.81
C LEU A 176 24.21 -10.29 -7.31
N ALA A 177 23.76 -10.42 -8.56
CA ALA A 177 23.45 -11.73 -9.15
C ALA A 177 24.69 -12.56 -9.51
N ALA A 178 25.81 -11.89 -9.81
CA ALA A 178 27.07 -12.52 -10.20
C ALA A 178 28.04 -12.76 -9.04
N ALA A 179 27.74 -12.24 -7.84
CA ALA A 179 28.57 -12.43 -6.66
C ALA A 179 28.68 -13.91 -6.30
N ASP A 180 29.91 -14.44 -6.36
CA ASP A 180 30.27 -15.83 -6.15
C ASP A 180 30.86 -16.10 -4.76
N ASP A 181 31.27 -15.05 -4.05
CA ASP A 181 31.72 -15.09 -2.66
C ASP A 181 31.08 -14.00 -1.78
N THR A 182 31.29 -14.13 -0.46
CA THR A 182 30.73 -13.22 0.55
C THR A 182 31.27 -11.80 0.41
N ALA A 183 32.54 -11.61 0.05
CA ALA A 183 33.15 -10.29 -0.04
C ALA A 183 32.63 -9.50 -1.26
N ALA A 184 32.45 -10.18 -2.40
CA ALA A 184 31.84 -9.62 -3.60
C ALA A 184 30.36 -9.25 -3.34
N MET A 185 29.64 -10.09 -2.59
CA MET A 185 28.26 -9.82 -2.17
C MET A 185 28.19 -8.59 -1.25
N GLU A 186 29.01 -8.51 -0.20
CA GLU A 186 29.07 -7.37 0.71
C GLU A 186 29.41 -6.06 -0.04
N ALA A 187 30.41 -6.07 -0.91
CA ALA A 187 30.76 -4.90 -1.72
C ALA A 187 29.64 -4.48 -2.69
N ALA A 188 28.85 -5.44 -3.20
CA ALA A 188 27.69 -5.14 -4.04
C ALA A 188 26.51 -4.60 -3.22
N LEU A 189 26.31 -5.10 -2.00
CA LEU A 189 25.29 -4.60 -1.06
C LEU A 189 25.61 -3.20 -0.55
N GLU A 190 26.87 -2.92 -0.25
CA GLU A 190 27.34 -1.58 0.14
C GLU A 190 27.14 -0.59 -1.01
N ALA A 191 27.53 -0.98 -2.23
CA ALA A 191 27.28 -0.17 -3.43
C ALA A 191 25.79 0.09 -3.65
N ALA A 192 24.92 -0.90 -3.41
CA ALA A 192 23.47 -0.75 -3.48
C ALA A 192 22.91 0.20 -2.41
N ALA A 193 23.39 0.10 -1.18
CA ALA A 193 22.94 0.93 -0.06
C ALA A 193 23.30 2.41 -0.24
N GLY A 194 24.40 2.71 -0.92
CA GLY A 194 24.85 4.07 -1.23
C GLY A 194 24.12 4.76 -2.39
N LEU A 195 23.20 4.08 -3.09
CA LEU A 195 22.49 4.68 -4.22
C LEU A 195 21.37 5.64 -3.78
N GLU A 196 21.35 6.83 -4.37
CA GLU A 196 20.21 7.74 -4.29
C GLU A 196 19.13 7.35 -5.30
N LEU A 197 18.34 6.34 -4.94
CA LEU A 197 17.31 5.78 -5.81
C LEU A 197 16.04 6.63 -5.83
N ASP A 198 15.50 6.85 -7.03
CA ASP A 198 14.12 7.23 -7.24
C ASP A 198 13.17 6.02 -7.06
N LEU A 199 11.86 6.21 -7.26
CA LEU A 199 10.90 5.13 -7.03
C LEU A 199 11.10 3.97 -8.00
N GLU A 200 11.40 4.24 -9.28
CA GLU A 200 11.58 3.20 -10.28
C GLU A 200 12.84 2.36 -10.00
N GLY A 201 13.96 3.03 -9.72
CA GLY A 201 15.22 2.40 -9.35
C GLY A 201 15.10 1.60 -8.06
N ALA A 202 14.46 2.16 -7.02
CA ALA A 202 14.22 1.45 -5.76
C ALA A 202 13.37 0.19 -5.97
N ARG A 203 12.29 0.27 -6.75
CA ARG A 203 11.43 -0.89 -7.07
C ARG A 203 12.15 -1.93 -7.91
N ALA A 204 12.93 -1.51 -8.90
CA ALA A 204 13.69 -2.40 -9.76
C ALA A 204 14.72 -3.18 -8.94
N LEU A 205 15.48 -2.51 -8.08
CA LEU A 205 16.46 -3.13 -7.20
C LEU A 205 15.78 -4.02 -6.14
N LEU A 206 14.68 -3.57 -5.54
CA LEU A 206 13.91 -4.36 -4.57
C LEU A 206 13.42 -5.68 -5.16
N ARG A 207 12.95 -5.67 -6.41
CA ARG A 207 12.55 -6.89 -7.13
C ARG A 207 13.72 -7.87 -7.29
N GLN A 208 14.89 -7.37 -7.70
CA GLN A 208 16.09 -8.20 -7.88
C GLN A 208 16.56 -8.78 -6.55
N VAL A 209 16.68 -7.94 -5.52
CA VAL A 209 17.04 -8.35 -4.16
C VAL A 209 16.03 -9.36 -3.58
N GLY A 210 14.73 -9.18 -3.83
CA GLY A 210 13.69 -10.13 -3.40
C GLY A 210 13.78 -11.51 -4.07
N GLU A 211 14.49 -11.62 -5.20
CA GLU A 211 14.74 -12.89 -5.90
C GLU A 211 16.04 -13.57 -5.44
N LEU A 212 16.99 -12.84 -4.85
CA LEU A 212 18.21 -13.40 -4.28
C LEU A 212 17.89 -14.27 -3.05
N ARG A 213 17.95 -15.59 -3.22
CA ARG A 213 17.80 -16.58 -2.14
C ARG A 213 18.67 -17.81 -2.42
N GLY A 214 18.93 -18.58 -1.37
CA GLY A 214 19.58 -19.89 -1.47
C GLY A 214 21.08 -19.86 -1.12
N PRO A 215 21.85 -20.87 -1.55
CA PRO A 215 23.24 -21.07 -1.15
C PRO A 215 24.17 -19.89 -1.45
N ALA A 216 23.87 -19.11 -2.50
CA ALA A 216 24.64 -17.94 -2.93
C ALA A 216 24.62 -16.77 -1.92
N VAL A 217 23.71 -16.79 -0.94
CA VAL A 217 23.58 -15.72 0.07
C VAL A 217 24.14 -16.16 1.43
N ARG A 218 24.72 -17.37 1.55
CA ARG A 218 25.22 -17.85 2.84
C ARG A 218 26.31 -16.92 3.38
N GLY A 219 26.10 -16.39 4.58
CA GLY A 219 26.99 -15.44 5.24
C GLY A 219 26.68 -13.98 4.96
N ALA A 220 25.73 -13.67 4.07
CA ALA A 220 25.30 -12.32 3.73
C ALA A 220 23.78 -12.09 3.99
N GLU A 221 23.13 -12.97 4.74
CA GLU A 221 21.68 -12.90 4.98
C GLU A 221 21.25 -11.63 5.72
N GLU A 222 21.95 -11.28 6.80
CA GLU A 222 21.65 -10.08 7.59
C GLU A 222 21.86 -8.78 6.78
N PRO A 223 23.00 -8.59 6.09
CA PRO A 223 23.17 -7.46 5.16
C PRO A 223 22.10 -7.40 4.05
N LEU A 224 21.71 -8.54 3.47
CA LEU A 224 20.69 -8.59 2.44
C LEU A 224 19.30 -8.22 2.98
N ASP A 225 18.95 -8.71 4.18
CA ASP A 225 17.68 -8.39 4.82
C ASP A 225 17.62 -6.91 5.25
N ALA A 226 18.74 -6.35 5.71
CA ALA A 226 18.88 -4.93 6.00
C ALA A 226 18.70 -4.06 4.73
N LEU A 227 19.35 -4.42 3.62
CA LEU A 227 19.15 -3.75 2.33
C LEU A 227 17.71 -3.88 1.85
N THR A 228 17.12 -5.07 1.96
CA THR A 228 15.72 -5.31 1.58
C THR A 228 14.79 -4.39 2.38
N LEU A 229 14.96 -4.32 3.71
CA LEU A 229 14.16 -3.46 4.57
C LEU A 229 14.33 -1.98 4.23
N ALA A 230 15.55 -1.53 3.97
CA ALA A 230 15.83 -0.15 3.55
C ALA A 230 15.14 0.19 2.22
N LEU A 231 15.19 -0.72 1.25
CA LEU A 231 14.52 -0.55 -0.05
C LEU A 231 12.99 -0.59 0.08
N GLU A 232 12.44 -1.47 0.92
CA GLU A 232 11.00 -1.50 1.21
C GLU A 232 10.52 -0.16 1.80
N ARG A 233 11.21 0.33 2.84
CA ARG A 233 10.92 1.64 3.45
C ARG A 233 11.00 2.76 2.42
N ARG A 234 12.06 2.79 1.60
CA ARG A 234 12.24 3.80 0.55
C ARG A 234 11.14 3.74 -0.51
N CYS A 235 10.80 2.55 -1.00
CA CYS A 235 9.71 2.38 -1.98
C CYS A 235 8.37 2.87 -1.44
N VAL A 236 8.01 2.51 -0.21
CA VAL A 236 6.76 2.93 0.42
C VAL A 236 6.75 4.46 0.61
N ALA A 237 7.82 5.03 1.19
CA ALA A 237 7.89 6.45 1.46
C ALA A 237 7.87 7.31 0.18
N LEU A 238 8.58 6.89 -0.88
CA LEU A 238 8.56 7.56 -2.19
C LEU A 238 7.20 7.42 -2.88
N ALA A 239 6.58 6.24 -2.84
CA ALA A 239 5.27 6.03 -3.46
C ALA A 239 4.17 6.84 -2.77
N LEU A 240 4.15 6.88 -1.44
CA LEU A 240 3.22 7.71 -0.67
C LEU A 240 3.50 9.21 -0.91
N GLY A 241 4.77 9.63 -0.91
CA GLY A 241 5.16 11.01 -1.19
C GLY A 241 4.72 11.49 -2.58
N LEU A 242 4.84 10.65 -3.61
CA LEU A 242 4.30 10.93 -4.95
C LEU A 242 2.77 10.97 -4.95
N ALA A 243 2.12 10.06 -4.23
CA ALA A 243 0.66 10.00 -4.17
C ALA A 243 0.01 11.21 -3.45
N VAL A 244 0.70 11.82 -2.48
CA VAL A 244 0.29 13.10 -1.87
C VAL A 244 0.30 14.26 -2.88
N ARG A 245 0.90 14.07 -4.06
CA ARG A 245 0.89 15.03 -5.17
C ARG A 245 0.06 14.55 -6.36
N ASP A 246 -0.69 13.46 -6.21
CA ASP A 246 -1.50 12.93 -7.32
C ASP A 246 -2.50 14.00 -7.78
N PRO A 247 -2.66 14.21 -9.10
CA PRO A 247 -3.61 15.20 -9.62
C PRO A 247 -5.07 14.87 -9.28
N ARG A 248 -5.39 13.59 -9.01
CA ARG A 248 -6.73 13.17 -8.58
C ARG A 248 -6.85 13.34 -7.06
N GLU A 249 -7.76 14.22 -6.68
CA GLU A 249 -8.02 14.58 -5.28
C GLU A 249 -8.29 13.38 -4.37
N TRP A 250 -9.03 12.36 -4.83
CA TRP A 250 -9.31 11.15 -4.05
C TRP A 250 -8.07 10.32 -3.73
N VAL A 251 -7.15 10.22 -4.68
CA VAL A 251 -5.89 9.47 -4.52
C VAL A 251 -4.99 10.21 -3.54
N ARG A 252 -4.91 11.54 -3.73
CA ARG A 252 -4.20 12.45 -2.85
C ARG A 252 -4.73 12.39 -1.41
N ALA A 253 -6.05 12.43 -1.25
CA ALA A 253 -6.71 12.33 0.06
C ALA A 253 -6.45 11.00 0.74
N ALA A 254 -6.47 9.88 0.01
CA ALA A 254 -6.10 8.58 0.57
C ALA A 254 -4.63 8.57 1.01
N ALA A 255 -3.72 9.14 0.22
CA ALA A 255 -2.31 9.21 0.57
C ALA A 255 -2.05 10.07 1.81
N VAL A 256 -2.72 11.22 1.92
CA VAL A 256 -2.67 12.08 3.10
C VAL A 256 -3.24 11.35 4.31
N GLU A 257 -4.41 10.70 4.18
CA GLU A 257 -5.01 9.96 5.30
C GLU A 257 -4.06 8.88 5.83
N GLU A 258 -3.39 8.12 4.94
CA GLU A 258 -2.37 7.15 5.36
C GLU A 258 -1.13 7.83 5.96
N ALA A 259 -0.62 8.90 5.35
CA ALA A 259 0.56 9.61 5.85
C ALA A 259 0.37 10.16 7.26
N LEU A 260 -0.80 10.75 7.55
CA LEU A 260 -1.11 11.29 8.87
C LEU A 260 -1.20 10.20 9.95
N THR A 261 -1.35 8.92 9.61
CA THR A 261 -1.36 7.84 10.61
C THR A 261 0.00 7.59 11.26
N PHE A 262 1.10 7.89 10.57
CA PHE A 262 2.46 7.71 11.08
C PHE A 262 3.26 9.01 11.15
N ASP A 263 2.82 10.08 10.49
CA ASP A 263 3.39 11.42 10.60
C ASP A 263 2.31 12.50 10.81
N PRO A 264 1.75 12.62 12.04
CA PRO A 264 0.72 13.62 12.35
C PRO A 264 1.20 15.07 12.20
N SER A 265 2.52 15.31 12.25
CA SER A 265 3.12 16.66 12.17
C SER A 265 2.78 17.38 10.86
N LEU A 266 2.50 16.60 9.80
CA LEU A 266 2.12 17.13 8.48
C LEU A 266 0.72 17.74 8.45
N THR A 267 -0.13 17.51 9.46
CA THR A 267 -1.54 17.93 9.44
C THR A 267 -1.67 19.44 9.24
N HIS A 268 -0.85 20.26 9.91
CA HIS A 268 -0.96 21.72 9.85
C HIS A 268 -0.63 22.24 8.45
N GLU A 269 0.53 21.82 7.91
CA GLU A 269 1.01 22.21 6.58
C GLU A 269 0.00 21.82 5.49
N ILE A 270 -0.46 20.57 5.51
CA ILE A 270 -1.40 20.05 4.51
C ILE A 270 -2.75 20.75 4.63
N LEU A 271 -3.27 20.96 5.83
CA LEU A 271 -4.55 21.65 6.04
C LEU A 271 -4.49 23.09 5.56
N SER A 272 -3.42 23.83 5.88
CA SER A 272 -3.24 25.21 5.43
C SER A 272 -3.23 25.28 3.89
N ALA A 273 -2.42 24.44 3.25
CA ALA A 273 -2.35 24.38 1.78
C ALA A 273 -3.68 23.94 1.15
N ALA A 274 -4.41 23.02 1.78
CA ALA A 274 -5.72 22.55 1.33
C ALA A 274 -6.79 23.65 1.39
N ILE A 275 -6.78 24.48 2.44
CA ILE A 275 -7.69 25.64 2.57
C ILE A 275 -7.38 26.67 1.48
N GLU A 276 -6.11 27.01 1.27
CA GLU A 276 -5.69 27.99 0.26
C GLU A 276 -6.03 27.55 -1.17
N SER A 277 -5.86 26.26 -1.46
CA SER A 277 -6.20 25.66 -2.76
C SER A 277 -7.66 25.22 -2.89
N GLN A 278 -8.48 25.40 -1.85
CA GLN A 278 -9.87 24.95 -1.78
C GLN A 278 -10.04 23.44 -2.07
N ALA A 279 -9.07 22.62 -1.66
CA ALA A 279 -9.09 21.17 -1.83
C ALA A 279 -9.96 20.51 -0.75
N LEU A 280 -11.28 20.60 -0.92
CA LEU A 280 -12.30 20.23 0.08
C LEU A 280 -12.08 18.81 0.66
N ARG A 281 -11.70 17.82 -0.15
CA ARG A 281 -11.48 16.46 0.36
C ARG A 281 -10.26 16.37 1.27
N LEU A 282 -9.22 17.15 1.01
CA LEU A 282 -8.04 17.22 1.88
C LEU A 282 -8.37 17.93 3.19
N ILE A 283 -9.18 18.99 3.13
CA ILE A 283 -9.71 19.65 4.33
C ILE A 283 -10.45 18.62 5.17
N GLU A 284 -11.40 17.88 4.59
CA GLU A 284 -12.16 16.84 5.31
C GLU A 284 -11.25 15.81 5.99
N VAL A 285 -10.24 15.28 5.28
CA VAL A 285 -9.30 14.29 5.84
C VAL A 285 -8.53 14.87 7.03
N CYS A 286 -7.95 16.07 6.88
CA CYS A 286 -7.17 16.70 7.94
C CYS A 286 -8.04 17.04 9.16
N MET A 287 -9.27 17.52 8.93
CA MET A 287 -10.20 17.84 10.00
C MET A 287 -10.67 16.58 10.75
N ARG A 288 -10.95 15.47 10.04
CA ARG A 288 -11.23 14.17 10.69
C ARG A 288 -10.05 13.68 11.52
N HIS A 289 -8.83 13.82 11.01
CA HIS A 289 -7.62 13.46 11.75
C HIS A 289 -7.46 14.31 13.02
N LEU A 290 -7.58 15.63 12.89
CA LEU A 290 -7.50 16.60 13.99
C LEU A 290 -8.57 16.33 15.06
N ALA A 291 -9.79 15.99 14.67
CA ALA A 291 -10.86 15.60 15.60
C ALA A 291 -10.54 14.30 16.36
N SER A 292 -9.80 13.37 15.75
CA SER A 292 -9.44 12.08 16.34
C SER A 292 -8.23 12.18 17.27
N VAL A 293 -7.15 12.81 16.80
CA VAL A 293 -5.85 12.84 17.51
C VAL A 293 -5.74 14.08 18.39
N GLY A 294 -6.25 15.21 17.94
CA GLY A 294 -6.03 16.52 18.55
C GLY A 294 -4.89 17.30 17.88
N PRO A 295 -4.68 18.56 18.29
CA PRO A 295 -3.62 19.41 17.76
C PRO A 295 -2.23 18.86 18.14
N SER A 296 -1.24 19.01 17.25
CA SER A 296 0.16 18.76 17.62
C SER A 296 0.71 19.90 18.48
N GLU A 297 1.72 19.59 19.29
CA GLU A 297 2.40 20.57 20.18
C GLU A 297 3.28 21.57 19.41
N ASP A 298 3.56 21.31 18.13
CA ASP A 298 4.42 22.15 17.28
C ASP A 298 3.81 23.52 16.97
N HIS A 299 2.49 23.65 17.15
CA HIS A 299 1.74 24.87 16.87
C HIS A 299 0.84 25.24 18.05
N PRO A 300 0.67 26.55 18.32
CA PRO A 300 -0.23 27.00 19.38
C PRO A 300 -1.68 26.62 19.09
N GLN A 301 -2.45 26.36 20.14
CA GLN A 301 -3.86 25.95 20.02
C GLN A 301 -4.71 26.97 19.27
N GLU A 302 -4.41 28.28 19.40
CA GLU A 302 -5.14 29.31 18.66
C GLU A 302 -4.95 29.16 17.14
N ALA A 303 -3.75 28.79 16.66
CA ALA A 303 -3.51 28.59 15.23
C ALA A 303 -4.33 27.43 14.66
N TRP A 304 -4.43 26.33 15.40
CA TRP A 304 -5.28 25.20 15.04
C TRP A 304 -6.75 25.57 15.01
N PHE A 305 -7.19 26.32 16.01
CA PHE A 305 -8.56 26.79 16.11
C PHE A 305 -8.93 27.69 14.91
N GLU A 306 -8.08 28.64 14.54
CA GLU A 306 -8.29 29.51 13.37
C GLU A 306 -8.33 28.72 12.05
N LEU A 307 -7.45 27.73 11.88
CA LEU A 307 -7.49 26.84 10.71
C LEU A 307 -8.80 26.05 10.65
N ALA A 308 -9.28 25.55 11.78
CA ALA A 308 -10.53 24.80 11.85
C ALA A 308 -11.75 25.68 11.52
N VAL A 309 -11.78 26.94 11.97
CA VAL A 309 -12.81 27.91 11.57
C VAL A 309 -12.74 28.21 10.07
N ARG A 310 -11.54 28.45 9.52
CA ARG A 310 -11.37 28.68 8.08
C ARG A 310 -11.84 27.47 7.25
N ALA A 311 -11.53 26.26 7.69
CA ALA A 311 -12.00 25.01 7.06
C ALA A 311 -13.53 24.91 7.05
N LEU A 312 -14.18 25.23 8.18
CA LEU A 312 -15.63 25.27 8.30
C LEU A 312 -16.25 26.33 7.38
N ASP A 313 -15.67 27.53 7.31
CA ASP A 313 -16.12 28.60 6.41
C ASP A 313 -16.10 28.14 4.94
N GLN A 314 -15.04 27.43 4.51
CA GLN A 314 -15.00 26.79 3.19
C GLN A 314 -16.14 25.77 3.04
N GLY A 315 -16.33 24.87 4.01
CA GLY A 315 -17.42 23.89 3.98
C GLY A 315 -18.79 24.53 3.80
N VAL A 316 -19.08 25.61 4.53
CA VAL A 316 -20.35 26.35 4.44
C VAL A 316 -20.49 27.05 3.09
N ASN A 317 -19.45 27.76 2.63
CA ASN A 317 -19.48 28.49 1.37
C ASN A 317 -19.71 27.57 0.15
N PHE A 318 -19.15 26.36 0.19
CA PHE A 318 -19.31 25.35 -0.86
C PHE A 318 -20.48 24.36 -0.60
N GLN A 319 -21.18 24.49 0.52
CA GLN A 319 -22.24 23.57 0.95
C GLN A 319 -21.78 22.10 1.02
N ASP A 320 -20.52 21.88 1.41
CA ASP A 320 -19.91 20.56 1.52
C ASP A 320 -20.17 19.95 2.91
N GLY A 321 -21.17 19.08 2.99
CA GLY A 321 -21.58 18.42 4.24
C GLY A 321 -20.43 17.69 4.95
N PRO A 322 -19.64 16.83 4.28
CA PRO A 322 -18.48 16.18 4.89
C PRO A 322 -17.47 17.13 5.52
N VAL A 323 -17.08 18.21 4.84
CA VAL A 323 -16.16 19.22 5.39
C VAL A 323 -16.78 19.92 6.60
N ILE A 324 -18.06 20.31 6.52
CA ILE A 324 -18.77 20.94 7.64
C ILE A 324 -18.72 20.02 8.87
N VAL A 325 -19.15 18.77 8.72
CA VAL A 325 -19.21 17.80 9.83
C VAL A 325 -17.83 17.55 10.44
N ALA A 326 -16.81 17.34 9.59
CA ALA A 326 -15.43 17.13 10.06
C ALA A 326 -14.89 18.36 10.79
N SER A 327 -15.21 19.56 10.29
CA SER A 327 -14.75 20.82 10.89
C SER A 327 -15.42 21.09 12.23
N CYS A 328 -16.73 20.84 12.34
CA CYS A 328 -17.44 20.89 13.62
C CYS A 328 -16.80 19.95 14.66
N ALA A 329 -16.54 18.70 14.27
CA ALA A 329 -15.95 17.71 15.17
C ALA A 329 -14.56 18.11 15.67
N ALA A 330 -13.73 18.69 14.80
CA ALA A 330 -12.42 19.19 15.20
C ALA A 330 -12.52 20.44 16.10
N LEU A 331 -13.43 21.37 15.79
CA LEU A 331 -13.67 22.57 16.61
C LEU A 331 -14.12 22.20 18.02
N THR A 332 -14.99 21.21 18.18
CA THR A 332 -15.36 20.69 19.50
C THR A 332 -14.16 20.24 20.32
N ARG A 333 -13.11 19.70 19.67
CA ARG A 333 -11.89 19.26 20.34
C ARG A 333 -10.93 20.41 20.67
N LEU A 334 -10.98 21.49 19.90
CA LEU A 334 -10.06 22.63 20.01
C LEU A 334 -10.62 23.80 20.83
N ALA A 335 -11.95 23.92 20.90
CA ALA A 335 -12.59 25.09 21.46
C ALA A 335 -12.32 25.19 22.97
N PRO A 336 -12.08 26.40 23.51
CA PRO A 336 -11.98 26.62 24.95
C PRO A 336 -13.29 26.38 25.69
N VAL A 337 -14.40 26.38 24.94
CA VAL A 337 -15.77 26.23 25.41
C VAL A 337 -16.27 24.85 24.98
N GLN A 338 -17.13 24.23 25.82
CA GLN A 338 -17.73 22.92 25.56
C GLN A 338 -18.76 22.97 24.42
N LEU A 339 -18.30 23.17 23.18
CA LEU A 339 -19.18 23.24 21.99
C LEU A 339 -20.04 21.99 21.81
N GLU A 340 -19.60 20.84 22.33
CA GLU A 340 -20.36 19.58 22.36
C GLU A 340 -21.67 19.66 23.16
N THR A 341 -21.79 20.63 24.06
CA THR A 341 -22.99 20.81 24.90
C THR A 341 -24.03 21.72 24.24
N LEU A 342 -23.65 22.43 23.19
CA LEU A 342 -24.55 23.34 22.48
C LEU A 342 -25.55 22.56 21.63
N ARG A 343 -26.76 23.10 21.54
CA ARG A 343 -27.74 22.68 20.53
C ARG A 343 -27.25 23.13 19.15
N ALA A 344 -27.80 22.51 18.10
CA ALA A 344 -27.43 22.83 16.73
C ALA A 344 -27.62 24.33 16.41
N GLU A 345 -28.71 24.94 16.87
CA GLU A 345 -29.00 26.36 16.65
C GLU A 345 -28.01 27.27 17.40
N GLU A 346 -27.65 26.90 18.63
CA GLU A 346 -26.69 27.64 19.46
C GLU A 346 -25.28 27.56 18.88
N TRP A 347 -24.92 26.40 18.31
CA TRP A 347 -23.65 26.20 17.63
C TRP A 347 -23.54 27.06 16.36
N LEU A 348 -24.62 27.13 15.57
CA LEU A 348 -24.69 27.99 14.39
C LEU A 348 -24.60 29.47 14.75
N MET A 349 -25.34 29.91 15.77
CA MET A 349 -25.25 31.28 16.28
C MET A 349 -23.84 31.62 16.73
N TRP A 350 -23.20 30.73 17.51
CA TRP A 350 -21.81 30.92 17.93
C TRP A 350 -20.86 31.11 16.74
N PHE A 351 -21.02 30.30 15.68
CA PHE A 351 -20.19 30.40 14.50
C PHE A 351 -20.44 31.70 13.72
N GLU A 352 -21.69 32.13 13.58
CA GLU A 352 -22.06 33.40 12.96
C GLU A 352 -21.50 34.61 13.74
N ASP A 353 -21.63 34.59 15.07
CA ASP A 353 -21.07 35.59 15.97
C ASP A 353 -19.53 35.67 15.83
N TYR A 354 -18.86 34.51 15.80
CA TYR A 354 -17.42 34.44 15.59
C TYR A 354 -17.00 35.07 14.25
N ARG A 355 -17.69 34.72 13.15
CA ARG A 355 -17.44 35.31 11.82
C ARG A 355 -17.68 36.81 11.79
N ALA A 356 -18.66 37.30 12.56
CA ALA A 356 -18.94 38.72 12.72
C ALA A 356 -17.91 39.44 13.62
N GLY A 357 -16.92 38.72 14.17
CA GLY A 357 -15.88 39.26 15.03
C GLY A 357 -16.34 39.52 16.48
N VAL A 358 -17.53 39.05 16.85
CA VAL A 358 -18.06 39.12 18.21
C VAL A 358 -17.25 38.16 19.09
N PRO A 359 -16.74 38.60 20.25
CA PRO A 359 -15.99 37.72 21.13
C PRO A 359 -16.88 36.55 21.57
N ALA A 360 -16.40 35.33 21.33
CA ALA A 360 -17.10 34.14 21.75
C ALA A 360 -17.24 34.12 23.29
N PRO A 361 -18.42 33.79 23.84
CA PRO A 361 -18.60 33.74 25.29
C PRO A 361 -17.63 32.74 25.91
N GLY A 362 -16.73 33.21 26.79
CA GLY A 362 -15.73 32.37 27.47
C GLY A 362 -14.34 32.29 26.83
N VAL A 363 -14.08 33.07 25.76
CA VAL A 363 -12.73 33.20 25.17
C VAL A 363 -12.26 34.64 25.34
N ASP A 364 -11.46 34.89 26.40
CA ASP A 364 -10.75 36.16 26.54
C ASP A 364 -9.65 36.22 25.47
N ARG A 365 -9.69 37.25 24.60
CA ARG A 365 -8.73 37.47 23.51
C ARG A 365 -7.38 37.96 23.99
#